data_AF-A0A2V9JZ00-F1
#
_entry.id   AF-A0A2V9JZ00-F1
#
_cell.length_a   1.000
_cell.length_b   1.000
_cell.length_c   1.000
_cell.angle_alpha   90.00
_cell.angle_beta   90.00
_cell.angle_gamma   90.00
#
_symmetry.space_group_name_H-M   'P 1'
#
loop_
_entity.id
_entity.type
_entity.pdbx_description
1 polymer ?
#
loop_
_entity_poly.entity_id
_entity_poly.type
_entity_poly.pdbx_seq_one_letter_code
_entity_poly.pdbx_strand_id
1 'polypeptide(L)'
;MPRLGLWVERLVRCCLETWEPKVIAPVPYFPPLPCFPQYSRFRKVETTRWVDGVEVFHPRIFVGPGYSLYNFESLTYYLAVRRLVDRIRRDFPFQLIHAHFSYPDGWVAARLGRKYSVPVIITEHAPWLPWMDQYPRVRRQAVWATRHSTFVIAVSRSVRDSISHFA
;
A
#
# COMPACT_ATOMS: atom_id res chain seq x y z
N MET A 1 -14.44 -13.49 1.28
CA MET A 1 -14.22 -12.20 0.57
C MET A 1 -13.84 -12.56 -0.85
N PRO A 2 -14.37 -11.90 -1.90
CA PRO A 2 -13.80 -12.05 -3.24
C PRO A 2 -12.31 -11.68 -3.16
N ARG A 3 -11.47 -12.40 -3.91
CA ARG A 3 -10.03 -12.58 -3.68
C ARG A 3 -9.23 -11.28 -3.93
N LEU A 4 -9.35 -10.30 -3.03
CA LEU A 4 -8.54 -9.08 -3.04
C LEU A 4 -7.09 -9.48 -2.75
N GLY A 5 -6.15 -9.01 -3.58
CA GLY A 5 -4.72 -9.21 -3.38
C GLY A 5 -4.09 -10.43 -4.05
N LEU A 6 -4.81 -11.22 -4.87
CA LEU A 6 -4.23 -12.41 -5.53
C LEU A 6 -2.97 -12.13 -6.34
N TRP A 7 -2.89 -10.97 -7.00
CA TRP A 7 -1.71 -10.58 -7.77
C TRP A 7 -0.49 -10.43 -6.87
N VAL A 8 -0.66 -9.72 -5.74
CA VAL A 8 0.39 -9.53 -4.74
C VAL A 8 0.73 -10.85 -4.07
N GLU A 9 -0.27 -11.64 -3.70
CA GLU A 9 -0.07 -12.95 -3.06
C GLU A 9 0.75 -13.91 -3.93
N ARG A 10 0.43 -14.00 -5.23
CA ARG A 10 1.20 -14.83 -6.18
C ARG A 10 2.62 -14.33 -6.36
N LEU A 11 2.81 -13.01 -6.48
CA LEU A 11 4.14 -12.41 -6.60
C LEU A 11 4.98 -12.71 -5.36
N VAL A 12 4.41 -12.47 -4.17
CA VAL A 12 5.05 -12.77 -2.88
C VAL A 12 5.40 -14.25 -2.79
N ARG A 13 4.51 -15.15 -3.20
CA ARG A 13 4.77 -16.60 -3.22
C ARG A 13 5.95 -16.97 -4.12
N CYS A 14 6.04 -16.40 -5.32
CA CYS A 14 7.19 -16.59 -6.21
C CYS A 14 8.48 -16.04 -5.61
N CYS A 15 8.41 -14.98 -4.80
CA CYS A 15 9.58 -14.43 -4.14
C CYS A 15 10.11 -15.31 -3.01
N LEU A 16 9.34 -16.25 -2.44
CA LEU A 16 9.75 -17.09 -1.30
C LEU A 16 10.94 -17.99 -1.60
N GLU A 17 11.18 -18.30 -2.88
CA GLU A 17 12.33 -19.12 -3.29
C GLU A 17 13.67 -18.38 -3.14
N THR A 18 13.66 -17.05 -3.04
CA THR A 18 14.89 -16.24 -3.07
C THR A 18 14.91 -15.15 -1.99
N TRP A 19 13.74 -14.69 -1.54
CA TRP A 19 13.58 -13.58 -0.62
C TRP A 19 12.69 -14.00 0.54
N GLU A 20 12.90 -13.35 1.70
CA GLU A 20 12.01 -13.47 2.85
C GLU A 20 11.10 -12.22 2.91
N PRO A 21 9.85 -12.29 2.42
CA PRO A 21 8.95 -11.15 2.46
C PRO A 21 8.22 -11.06 3.81
N LYS A 22 7.96 -9.82 4.24
CA LYS A 22 6.92 -9.50 5.23
C LYS A 22 5.90 -8.58 4.57
N VAL A 23 4.61 -8.88 4.72
CA VAL A 23 3.54 -8.18 4.01
C VAL A 23 2.78 -7.28 4.96
N ILE A 24 2.59 -6.02 4.58
CA ILE A 24 1.72 -5.08 5.29
C ILE A 24 0.53 -4.78 4.39
N ALA A 25 -0.64 -5.27 4.77
CA ALA A 25 -1.91 -5.11 4.05
C ALA A 25 -2.90 -4.34 4.94
N PRO A 26 -2.88 -3.00 4.94
CA PRO A 26 -3.75 -2.22 5.81
C PRO A 26 -5.22 -2.50 5.53
N VAL A 27 -6.02 -2.40 6.58
CA VAL A 27 -7.46 -2.59 6.50
C VAL A 27 -8.18 -1.40 7.10
N PRO A 28 -9.32 -0.99 6.53
CA PRO A 28 -10.16 0.06 7.10
C PRO A 28 -10.48 -0.21 8.58
N TYR A 29 -10.28 0.80 9.41
CA TYR A 29 -10.86 0.85 10.74
C TYR A 29 -12.36 1.11 10.63
N PHE A 30 -13.17 0.30 11.30
CA PHE A 30 -14.61 0.51 11.38
C PHE A 30 -15.06 0.47 12.84
N PRO A 31 -15.64 1.56 13.38
CA PRO A 31 -16.14 1.58 14.75
C PRO A 31 -17.34 0.62 14.93
N PRO A 32 -17.68 0.22 16.16
CA PRO A 32 -18.77 -0.73 16.41
C PRO A 32 -20.17 -0.11 16.26
N LEU A 33 -20.45 0.48 15.10
CA LEU A 33 -21.73 1.12 14.80
C LEU A 33 -22.74 0.10 14.23
N PRO A 34 -24.02 0.15 14.66
CA PRO A 34 -25.06 -0.78 14.20
C PRO A 34 -25.54 -0.50 12.77
N CYS A 35 -25.34 0.73 12.27
CA CYS A 35 -25.92 1.23 11.03
C CYS A 35 -25.23 0.79 9.73
N PHE A 36 -24.10 0.07 9.79
CA PHE A 36 -23.42 -0.44 8.58
C PHE A 36 -22.83 -1.85 8.78
N PRO A 37 -23.68 -2.89 8.87
CA PRO A 37 -23.23 -4.27 9.13
C PRO A 37 -22.25 -4.79 8.09
N GLN A 38 -22.30 -4.32 6.84
CA GLN A 38 -21.36 -4.69 5.77
C GLN A 38 -19.90 -4.34 6.08
N TYR A 39 -19.65 -3.29 6.87
CA TYR A 39 -18.30 -2.88 7.25
C TYR A 39 -17.81 -3.56 8.53
N SER A 40 -18.68 -4.28 9.24
CA SER A 40 -18.29 -5.13 10.38
C SER A 40 -17.25 -6.19 10.01
N ARG A 41 -17.23 -6.62 8.73
CA ARG A 41 -16.24 -7.56 8.20
C ARG A 41 -14.79 -7.11 8.42
N PHE A 42 -14.52 -5.81 8.38
CA PHE A 42 -13.17 -5.31 8.60
C PHE A 42 -12.71 -5.60 10.03
N ARG A 43 -13.59 -5.47 11.03
CA ARG A 43 -13.27 -5.78 12.43
C ARG A 43 -12.87 -7.24 12.65
N LYS A 44 -13.36 -8.17 11.82
CA LYS A 44 -13.04 -9.61 11.90
C LYS A 44 -11.66 -9.97 11.34
N VAL A 45 -10.97 -9.04 10.67
CA VAL A 45 -9.63 -9.30 10.13
C VAL A 45 -8.60 -9.34 11.27
N GLU A 46 -7.86 -10.44 11.37
CA GLU A 46 -6.76 -10.58 12.32
C GLU A 46 -5.68 -9.53 12.06
N THR A 47 -5.15 -8.93 13.13
CA THR A 47 -4.12 -7.89 13.02
C THR A 47 -2.80 -8.42 12.47
N THR A 48 -2.50 -9.69 12.71
CA THR A 48 -1.35 -10.41 12.15
C THR A 48 -1.78 -11.84 11.88
N ARG A 49 -1.37 -12.40 10.74
CA ARG A 49 -1.60 -13.81 10.38
C ARG A 49 -0.41 -14.36 9.60
N TRP A 50 -0.25 -15.68 9.61
CA TRP A 50 0.71 -16.37 8.76
C TRP A 50 -0.02 -17.00 7.56
N VAL A 51 0.51 -16.80 6.36
CA VAL A 51 -0.04 -17.38 5.12
C VAL A 51 1.10 -17.98 4.33
N ASP A 52 1.11 -19.30 4.16
CA ASP A 52 2.15 -20.01 3.41
C ASP A 52 3.59 -19.62 3.82
N GLY A 53 3.81 -19.50 5.15
CA GLY A 53 5.12 -19.11 5.70
C GLY A 53 5.42 -17.60 5.66
N VAL A 54 4.48 -16.77 5.21
CA VAL A 54 4.63 -15.30 5.16
C VAL A 54 3.88 -14.64 6.31
N GLU A 55 4.58 -13.78 7.04
CA GLU A 55 3.96 -12.94 8.06
C GLU A 55 3.24 -11.76 7.42
N VAL A 56 1.92 -11.68 7.63
CA VAL A 56 1.04 -10.66 7.06
C VAL A 56 0.42 -9.82 8.16
N PHE A 57 0.66 -8.52 8.13
CA PHE A 57 0.12 -7.55 9.08
C PHE A 57 -1.04 -6.76 8.49
N HIS A 58 -2.10 -6.56 9.27
CA HIS A 58 -3.29 -5.79 8.90
C HIS A 58 -3.48 -4.58 9.82
N PRO A 59 -2.61 -3.55 9.72
CA PRO A 59 -2.76 -2.34 10.49
C PRO A 59 -4.08 -1.63 10.15
N ARG A 60 -4.70 -1.02 11.16
CA ARG A 60 -5.99 -0.35 11.00
C ARG A 60 -5.77 1.08 10.54
N ILE A 61 -6.37 1.44 9.41
CA ILE A 61 -6.29 2.79 8.83
C ILE A 61 -7.66 3.46 8.82
N PHE A 62 -7.70 4.74 9.18
CA PHE A 62 -8.90 5.56 9.06
C PHE A 62 -9.08 6.02 7.60
N VAL A 63 -10.10 5.47 6.95
CA VAL A 63 -10.50 5.81 5.58
C VAL A 63 -11.93 6.32 5.57
N GLY A 64 -12.22 7.27 4.69
CA GLY A 64 -13.55 7.87 4.58
C GLY A 64 -14.47 7.02 3.71
N PRO A 65 -15.80 7.18 3.81
CA PRO A 65 -16.71 6.63 2.83
C PRO A 65 -16.42 7.23 1.44
N GLY A 66 -16.28 6.35 0.44
CA GLY A 66 -15.92 6.74 -0.92
C GLY A 66 -14.60 7.50 -0.97
N TYR A 67 -14.65 8.75 -1.43
CA TYR A 67 -13.49 9.61 -1.66
C TYR A 67 -13.33 10.74 -0.62
N SER A 68 -14.18 10.75 0.40
CA SER A 68 -14.30 11.87 1.35
C SER A 68 -13.01 12.21 2.12
N LEU A 69 -12.11 11.25 2.34
CA LEU A 69 -10.87 11.45 3.11
C LEU A 69 -9.59 11.20 2.30
N TYR A 70 -9.64 11.21 0.96
CA TYR A 70 -8.46 11.02 0.10
C TYR A 70 -7.34 12.02 0.37
N ASN A 71 -7.67 13.20 0.90
CA ASN A 71 -6.66 14.19 1.25
C ASN A 71 -5.81 13.81 2.47
N PHE A 72 -6.28 12.87 3.29
CA PHE A 72 -5.67 12.49 4.57
C PHE A 72 -5.33 11.00 4.65
N GLU A 73 -5.89 10.17 3.77
CA GLU A 73 -5.74 8.71 3.80
C GLU A 73 -4.27 8.27 3.81
N SER A 74 -3.41 8.85 2.98
CA SER A 74 -1.97 8.52 2.98
C SER A 74 -1.26 8.88 4.29
N LEU A 75 -1.64 10.00 4.93
CA LEU A 75 -1.10 10.39 6.22
C LEU A 75 -1.57 9.44 7.31
N THR A 76 -2.86 9.11 7.33
CA THR A 76 -3.42 8.14 8.26
C THR A 76 -2.76 6.77 8.09
N TYR A 77 -2.57 6.32 6.85
CA TYR A 77 -1.86 5.10 6.54
C TYR A 77 -0.44 5.16 7.13
N TYR A 78 0.34 6.17 6.76
CA TYR A 78 1.70 6.33 7.29
C TYR A 78 1.75 6.30 8.83
N LEU A 79 0.83 6.99 9.51
CA LEU A 79 0.75 7.00 10.97
C LEU A 79 0.39 5.64 11.57
N ALA A 80 -0.48 4.87 10.90
CA ALA A 80 -0.87 3.54 11.32
C ALA A 80 0.30 2.54 11.21
N VAL A 81 1.13 2.67 10.17
CA VAL A 81 2.18 1.67 9.88
C VAL A 81 3.56 2.04 10.40
N ARG A 82 3.88 3.32 10.62
CA ARG A 82 5.24 3.74 11.02
C ARG A 82 5.79 2.98 12.23
N ARG A 83 4.96 2.76 13.27
CA ARG A 83 5.37 2.07 14.50
C ARG A 83 5.54 0.57 14.29
N LEU A 84 4.70 -0.01 13.42
CA LEU A 84 4.81 -1.40 13.03
C LEU A 84 6.11 -1.62 12.25
N VAL A 85 6.40 -0.75 11.26
CA VAL A 85 7.62 -0.83 10.47
C VAL A 85 8.86 -0.56 11.33
N ASP A 86 8.80 0.34 12.31
CA ASP A 86 9.87 0.53 13.31
C ASP A 86 10.14 -0.73 14.12
N ARG A 87 9.11 -1.51 14.46
CA ARG A 87 9.25 -2.78 15.15
C ARG A 87 9.86 -3.82 14.21
N ILE A 88 9.29 -3.98 13.01
CA ILE A 88 9.78 -4.91 12.00
C ILE A 88 11.26 -4.64 11.72
N ARG A 89 11.67 -3.39 11.54
CA ARG A 89 13.05 -3.01 11.23
C ARG A 89 14.08 -3.50 12.27
N ARG A 90 13.68 -3.65 13.55
CA ARG A 90 14.58 -4.10 14.61
C ARG A 90 14.95 -5.58 14.48
N ASP A 91 13.98 -6.41 14.11
CA ASP A 91 14.14 -7.87 14.07
C ASP A 91 14.29 -8.39 12.63
N PHE A 92 13.91 -7.58 11.64
CA PHE A 92 13.95 -7.88 10.22
C PHE A 92 14.51 -6.65 9.47
N PRO A 93 15.83 -6.60 9.24
CA PRO A 93 16.49 -5.46 8.59
C PRO A 93 16.23 -5.48 7.07
N PHE A 94 14.98 -5.28 6.67
CA PHE A 94 14.57 -5.24 5.27
C PHE A 94 15.44 -4.29 4.46
N GLN A 95 15.77 -4.72 3.24
CA GLN A 95 16.68 -4.01 2.34
C GLN A 95 15.93 -3.37 1.16
N LEU A 96 14.63 -3.62 1.06
CA LEU A 96 13.77 -3.17 -0.04
C LEU A 96 12.36 -2.97 0.48
N ILE A 97 11.66 -1.96 -0.04
CA ILE A 97 10.21 -1.81 0.13
C ILE A 97 9.55 -1.89 -1.24
N HIS A 98 8.57 -2.77 -1.39
CA HIS A 98 7.79 -2.91 -2.62
C HIS A 98 6.33 -2.51 -2.36
N ALA A 99 5.89 -1.42 -2.98
CA ALA A 99 4.50 -0.97 -2.95
C ALA A 99 3.76 -1.44 -4.20
N HIS A 100 2.49 -1.82 -4.04
CA HIS A 100 1.65 -2.33 -5.13
C HIS A 100 0.58 -1.33 -5.58
N PHE A 101 0.82 -0.04 -5.34
CA PHE A 101 0.01 1.05 -5.88
C PHE A 101 0.76 2.37 -5.68
N SER A 102 0.66 3.34 -6.59
CA SER A 102 1.44 4.59 -6.43
C SER A 102 0.91 5.48 -5.30
N TYR A 103 -0.39 5.43 -5.02
CA TYR A 103 -1.04 6.11 -3.90
C TYR A 103 -2.16 5.22 -3.35
N PRO A 104 -2.33 5.07 -2.02
CA PRO A 104 -1.53 5.69 -0.97
C PRO A 104 -0.22 4.93 -0.69
N ASP A 105 -0.14 3.65 -1.07
CA ASP A 105 0.96 2.73 -0.74
C ASP A 105 2.33 3.29 -1.13
N GLY A 106 2.48 3.73 -2.39
CA GLY A 106 3.73 4.27 -2.92
C GLY A 106 4.20 5.51 -2.16
N TRP A 107 3.30 6.40 -1.77
CA TRP A 107 3.64 7.58 -0.97
C TRP A 107 4.12 7.22 0.44
N VAL A 108 3.49 6.20 1.05
CA VAL A 108 3.90 5.67 2.36
C VAL A 108 5.25 4.96 2.24
N ALA A 109 5.42 4.12 1.22
CA ALA A 109 6.65 3.40 0.93
C ALA A 109 7.82 4.34 0.66
N ALA A 110 7.64 5.39 -0.16
CA ALA A 110 8.65 6.39 -0.42
C ALA A 110 9.07 7.16 0.86
N ARG A 111 8.14 7.45 1.78
CA ARG A 111 8.48 8.02 3.09
C ARG A 111 9.30 7.06 3.95
N LEU A 112 8.89 5.80 4.03
CA LEU A 112 9.59 4.79 4.81
C LEU A 112 10.97 4.49 4.20
N GLY A 113 11.07 4.40 2.88
CA GLY A 113 12.32 4.20 2.15
C GLY A 113 13.33 5.29 2.45
N ARG A 114 12.90 6.56 2.41
CA ARG A 114 13.73 7.69 2.85
C ARG A 114 14.13 7.61 4.32
N LYS A 115 13.21 7.20 5.21
CA LYS A 115 13.47 7.07 6.65
C LYS A 115 14.53 6.01 6.95
N TYR A 116 14.48 4.86 6.29
CA TYR A 116 15.39 3.73 6.55
C TYR A 116 16.54 3.63 5.54
N SER A 117 16.63 4.57 4.59
CA SER A 117 17.62 4.59 3.51
C SER A 117 17.63 3.28 2.69
N VAL A 118 16.44 2.79 2.33
CA VAL A 118 16.28 1.58 1.50
C VAL A 118 15.62 1.92 0.17
N PRO A 119 15.98 1.21 -0.93
CA PRO A 119 15.32 1.37 -2.21
C PRO A 119 13.82 1.06 -2.11
N VAL A 120 13.06 1.73 -2.98
CA VAL A 120 11.60 1.57 -3.08
C VAL A 120 11.24 1.20 -4.50
N ILE A 121 10.46 0.14 -4.66
CA ILE A 121 9.85 -0.22 -5.95
C ILE A 121 8.35 0.03 -5.83
N ILE A 122 7.76 0.62 -6.85
CA ILE A 122 6.31 0.78 -6.98
C ILE A 122 5.87 -0.05 -8.19
N THR A 123 4.96 -1.00 -7.99
CA THR A 123 4.22 -1.63 -9.09
C THR A 123 2.85 -1.01 -9.20
N GLU A 124 2.59 -0.40 -10.36
CA GLU A 124 1.32 0.21 -10.68
C GLU A 124 0.48 -0.76 -11.52
N HIS A 125 -0.72 -1.06 -11.02
CA HIS A 125 -1.64 -2.03 -11.61
C HIS A 125 -2.76 -1.36 -12.40
N ALA A 126 -3.03 -0.06 -12.16
CA ALA A 126 -4.15 0.64 -12.77
C ALA A 126 -3.70 1.96 -13.43
N PRO A 127 -4.37 2.38 -14.53
CA PRO A 127 -4.08 3.66 -15.15
C PRO A 127 -4.44 4.82 -14.22
N TRP A 128 -3.68 5.90 -14.32
CA TRP A 128 -3.87 7.10 -13.49
C TRP A 128 -5.05 7.98 -13.96
N LEU A 129 -5.41 7.91 -15.23
CA LEU A 129 -6.54 8.66 -15.79
C LEU A 129 -7.86 7.87 -15.65
N PRO A 130 -9.00 8.54 -15.39
CA PRO A 130 -9.16 9.99 -15.16
C PRO A 130 -8.94 10.39 -13.68
N TRP A 131 -8.59 9.44 -12.81
CA TRP A 131 -8.57 9.63 -11.37
C TRP A 131 -7.63 10.76 -10.91
N MET A 132 -6.42 10.82 -11.47
CA MET A 132 -5.44 11.85 -11.13
C MET A 132 -5.84 13.26 -11.60
N ASP A 133 -6.74 13.41 -12.58
CA ASP A 133 -7.29 14.71 -12.94
C ASP A 133 -8.29 15.20 -11.90
N GLN A 134 -9.17 14.30 -11.46
CA GLN A 134 -10.23 14.60 -10.51
C GLN A 134 -9.72 14.89 -9.09
N TYR A 135 -8.57 14.31 -8.71
CA TYR A 135 -8.01 14.44 -7.36
C TYR A 135 -6.57 14.99 -7.37
N PRO A 136 -6.38 16.32 -7.48
CA PRO A 136 -5.05 16.94 -7.57
C PRO A 136 -4.09 16.62 -6.42
N ARG A 137 -4.61 16.40 -5.20
CA ARG A 137 -3.78 16.00 -4.05
C ARG A 137 -3.28 14.57 -4.17
N VAL A 138 -4.14 13.64 -4.60
CA VAL A 138 -3.75 12.26 -4.92
C VAL A 138 -2.67 12.26 -6.00
N ARG A 139 -2.88 13.02 -7.08
CA ARG A 139 -1.88 13.24 -8.14
C ARG A 139 -0.54 13.72 -7.60
N ARG A 140 -0.52 14.79 -6.82
CA ARG A 140 0.72 15.32 -6.23
C ARG A 140 1.46 14.26 -5.40
N GLN A 141 0.73 13.44 -4.66
CA GLN A 141 1.31 12.40 -3.81
C GLN A 141 1.83 11.21 -4.63
N ALA A 142 1.08 10.74 -5.63
CA ALA A 142 1.50 9.69 -6.54
C ALA A 142 2.74 10.11 -7.34
N VAL A 143 2.74 11.30 -7.95
CA VAL A 143 3.91 11.86 -8.66
C VAL A 143 5.11 11.96 -7.72
N TRP A 144 4.90 12.50 -6.51
CA TRP A 144 5.98 12.56 -5.52
C TRP A 144 6.53 11.17 -5.18
N ALA A 145 5.68 10.17 -4.99
CA ALA A 145 6.09 8.80 -4.72
C ALA A 145 6.94 8.22 -5.86
N THR A 146 6.49 8.36 -7.11
CA THR A 146 7.23 7.88 -8.29
C THR A 146 8.61 8.51 -8.43
N ARG A 147 8.74 9.81 -8.13
CA ARG A 147 10.02 10.54 -8.16
C ARG A 147 10.97 10.16 -7.02
N HIS A 148 10.46 9.53 -5.97
CA HIS A 148 11.25 9.11 -4.80
C HIS A 148 11.31 7.58 -4.67
N SER A 149 10.92 6.85 -5.71
CA SER A 149 11.11 5.41 -5.83
C SER A 149 12.28 5.12 -6.76
N THR A 150 13.00 4.03 -6.48
CA THR A 150 14.10 3.54 -7.32
C THR A 150 13.59 3.04 -8.67
N PHE A 151 12.47 2.31 -8.68
CA PHE A 151 11.81 1.86 -9.90
C PHE A 151 10.30 1.95 -9.81
N VAL A 152 9.67 2.28 -10.94
CA VAL A 152 8.22 2.20 -11.16
C VAL A 152 7.96 1.17 -12.25
N ILE A 153 7.26 0.10 -11.88
CA ILE A 153 6.87 -0.99 -12.77
C ILE A 153 5.41 -0.79 -13.14
N ALA A 154 5.13 -0.56 -14.43
CA ALA A 154 3.78 -0.55 -14.95
C ALA A 154 3.44 -1.93 -15.53
N VAL A 155 2.28 -2.49 -15.17
CA VAL A 155 1.86 -3.83 -15.67
C VAL A 155 1.50 -3.86 -17.16
N SER A 156 1.39 -2.70 -17.82
CA SER A 156 1.14 -2.62 -19.25
C SER A 156 1.66 -1.29 -19.82
N ARG A 157 1.79 -1.22 -21.16
CA ARG A 157 2.10 0.04 -21.87
C ARG A 157 1.08 1.13 -21.56
N SER A 158 -0.22 0.79 -21.58
CA SER A 158 -1.29 1.75 -21.25
C SER A 158 -1.14 2.35 -19.85
N VAL A 159 -0.83 1.51 -18.84
CA VAL A 159 -0.58 2.00 -17.48
C VAL A 159 0.67 2.90 -17.45
N ARG A 160 1.77 2.49 -18.08
CA ARG A 160 3.00 3.29 -18.16
C ARG A 160 2.76 4.65 -18.78
N ASP A 161 2.04 4.69 -19.89
CA ASP A 161 1.78 5.91 -20.64
C ASP A 161 0.88 6.85 -19.80
N SER A 162 -0.08 6.30 -19.03
CA SER A 162 -0.89 7.07 -18.10
C SER A 162 -0.09 7.67 -16.92
N ILE A 163 0.95 6.98 -16.43
CA ILE A 163 1.86 7.51 -15.40
C ILE A 163 2.72 8.63 -15.99
N SER A 164 3.26 8.39 -17.19
CA SER A 164 4.15 9.31 -17.90
C SER A 164 3.45 10.62 -18.29
N HIS A 165 2.11 10.62 -18.37
CA HIS A 165 1.33 11.84 -18.55
C HIS A 165 1.51 12.85 -17.39
N PHE A 166 1.86 12.38 -16.19
CA PHE A 166 1.92 13.21 -14.98
C PHE A 166 3.30 13.27 -14.29
N ALA A 167 4.15 12.26 -14.47
CA ALA A 167 5.37 12.05 -13.70
C ALA A 167 6.62 12.63 -14.36
#